data_AF-A0A2J6T728-F1
#
_entry.id   AF-A0A2J6T728-F1
#
_cell.length_a   1.000
_cell.length_b   1.000
_cell.length_c   1.000
_cell.angle_alpha   90.00
_cell.angle_beta   90.00
_cell.angle_gamma   90.00
#
_symmetry.space_group_name_H-M   'P 1'
#
loop_
_entity.id
_entity.type
_entity.pdbx_description
1 polymer ?
#
loop_
_entity_poly.entity_id
_entity_poly.type
_entity_poly.pdbx_seq_one_letter_code
_entity_poly.pdbx_strand_id
1 'polypeptide(L)'
;MLQEGITDVIDPLKLDYKDAPLVNFVANPEEGLLVNFSGLRLEYYLLRGAPPSPWNVIKSASHIPANSQSDESYRNIRKWIMECTMKHQICPSNDSTPLPKRLIDISDGQNPKLYESAGESGRYTALSHRWGTSLIKTTLTTYTRRTREIKWEELPRIFQDAITITRRVGLRYVWIDSLCIVQDDIKDWQEQSAQMASIYAGSFITIAATSSDDSDSTCLSFTNRAEIPAPLNSHQIFARKQIKHEHMFNSRMSDVAYPLFSRA
;
A
#
# COMPACT_ATOMS: atom_id res chain seq x y z
N MET A 1 52.72 -38.99 7.57
CA MET A 1 52.12 -39.20 6.25
C MET A 1 50.70 -38.63 6.27
N LEU A 2 50.54 -37.38 5.86
CA LEU A 2 49.25 -36.81 5.47
C LEU A 2 49.57 -35.96 4.24
N GLN A 3 49.25 -36.50 3.07
CA GLN A 3 49.39 -35.85 1.77
C GLN A 3 48.01 -35.42 1.29
N GLU A 4 47.96 -34.16 0.83
CA GLU A 4 47.14 -33.60 -0.27
C GLU A 4 45.62 -33.51 -0.02
N GLY A 5 44.95 -32.36 -0.15
CA GLY A 5 45.22 -31.17 -0.96
C GLY A 5 44.22 -31.12 -2.13
N ILE A 6 43.00 -30.63 -1.88
CA ILE A 6 42.06 -30.28 -2.95
C ILE A 6 41.65 -28.83 -2.75
N THR A 7 42.41 -27.94 -3.40
CA THR A 7 41.99 -26.58 -3.73
C THR A 7 41.39 -26.62 -5.13
N ASP A 8 40.08 -26.84 -5.24
CA ASP A 8 39.38 -26.62 -6.51
C ASP A 8 39.18 -25.12 -6.70
N VAL A 9 40.21 -24.48 -7.26
CA VAL A 9 40.09 -23.16 -7.88
C VAL A 9 39.35 -23.37 -9.19
N ILE A 10 38.06 -23.04 -9.22
CA ILE A 10 37.27 -23.03 -10.45
C ILE A 10 37.83 -21.91 -11.34
N ASP A 11 38.44 -22.29 -12.45
CA ASP A 11 38.93 -21.39 -13.50
C ASP A 11 37.73 -20.81 -14.27
N PRO A 12 37.43 -19.49 -14.14
CA PRO A 12 36.26 -18.88 -14.75
C PRO A 12 36.30 -18.86 -16.29
N LEU A 13 37.46 -19.16 -16.91
CA LEU A 13 37.65 -19.23 -18.36
C LEU A 13 37.29 -20.61 -18.95
N LYS A 14 36.96 -21.61 -18.13
CA LYS A 14 36.59 -22.97 -18.57
C LYS A 14 35.10 -23.29 -18.49
N LEU A 15 34.26 -22.33 -18.12
CA LEU A 15 32.80 -22.50 -18.18
C LEU A 15 32.33 -22.33 -19.63
N ASP A 16 31.72 -23.37 -20.21
CA ASP A 16 31.08 -23.29 -21.52
C ASP A 16 29.78 -22.47 -21.38
N TYR A 17 29.83 -21.18 -21.74
CA TYR A 17 28.74 -20.21 -21.57
C TYR A 17 27.62 -20.31 -22.61
N LYS A 18 27.59 -21.37 -23.44
CA LYS A 18 26.65 -21.45 -24.59
C LYS A 18 25.18 -21.42 -24.20
N ASP A 19 24.84 -21.85 -22.98
CA ASP A 19 23.48 -21.83 -22.43
C ASP A 19 23.35 -20.95 -21.18
N ALA A 20 24.36 -20.12 -20.89
CA ALA A 20 24.29 -19.23 -19.74
C ALA A 20 23.28 -18.11 -20.00
N PRO A 21 22.27 -17.93 -19.12
CA PRO A 21 21.31 -16.84 -19.28
C PRO A 21 22.05 -15.51 -19.35
N LEU A 22 21.72 -14.69 -20.36
CA LEU A 22 22.33 -13.38 -20.57
C LEU A 22 22.08 -12.50 -19.33
N VAL A 23 23.15 -12.23 -18.60
CA VAL A 23 23.15 -11.31 -17.45
C VAL A 23 23.62 -9.94 -17.93
N ASN A 24 22.72 -8.96 -17.94
CA ASN A 24 23.06 -7.59 -18.32
C ASN A 24 23.10 -6.70 -17.08
N PHE A 25 24.20 -5.97 -16.90
CA PHE A 25 24.37 -5.01 -15.82
C PHE A 25 24.15 -3.60 -16.35
N VAL A 26 23.26 -2.85 -15.70
CA VAL A 26 23.00 -1.44 -16.00
C VAL A 26 23.29 -0.66 -14.73
N ALA A 27 24.37 0.13 -14.75
CA ALA A 27 24.68 1.07 -13.68
C ALA A 27 24.17 2.45 -14.10
N ASN A 28 23.18 2.98 -13.39
CA ASN A 28 22.62 4.30 -13.62
C ASN A 28 22.86 5.18 -12.37
N PRO A 29 23.48 6.37 -12.52
CA PRO A 29 23.67 7.31 -11.41
C PRO A 29 22.37 7.70 -10.68
N GLU A 30 21.21 7.68 -11.35
CA GLU A 30 19.89 8.01 -10.81
C GLU A 30 19.13 6.78 -10.28
N GLU A 31 19.22 5.63 -10.95
CA GLU A 31 18.45 4.42 -10.58
C GLU A 31 19.23 3.37 -9.78
N GLY A 32 20.56 3.50 -9.71
CA GLY A 32 21.45 2.55 -9.04
C GLY A 32 21.92 1.40 -9.94
N LEU A 33 22.34 0.30 -9.32
CA LEU A 33 22.77 -0.91 -10.01
C LEU A 33 21.59 -1.84 -10.29
N LEU A 34 21.28 -2.02 -11.57
CA LEU A 34 20.26 -2.92 -12.06
C LEU A 34 20.89 -4.12 -12.75
N VAL A 35 20.42 -5.33 -12.43
CA VAL A 35 20.85 -6.56 -13.11
C VAL A 35 19.65 -7.20 -13.77
N ASN A 36 19.74 -7.43 -15.07
CA ASN A 36 18.74 -8.14 -15.84
C ASN A 36 19.19 -9.59 -16.06
N PHE A 37 18.40 -10.53 -15.56
CA PHE A 37 18.65 -11.96 -15.68
C PHE A 37 17.39 -12.62 -16.24
N SER A 38 17.43 -13.12 -17.48
CA SER A 38 16.29 -13.81 -18.11
C SER A 38 14.97 -13.01 -18.04
N GLY A 39 15.04 -11.68 -18.19
CA GLY A 39 13.88 -10.77 -18.10
C GLY A 39 13.53 -10.29 -16.68
N LEU A 40 14.17 -10.83 -15.65
CA LEU A 40 14.05 -10.35 -14.27
C LEU A 40 15.00 -9.17 -14.03
N ARG A 41 14.45 -7.98 -13.82
CA ARG A 41 15.22 -6.79 -13.42
C ARG A 41 15.31 -6.69 -11.90
N LEU A 42 16.53 -6.77 -11.37
CA LEU A 42 16.84 -6.68 -9.96
C LEU A 42 17.55 -5.36 -9.65
N GLU A 43 17.10 -4.67 -8.61
CA GLU A 43 17.75 -3.52 -7.99
C GLU A 43 18.60 -4.00 -6.82
N TYR A 44 19.87 -3.60 -6.80
CA TYR A 44 20.82 -3.88 -5.73
C TYR A 44 20.99 -2.64 -4.84
N TYR A 45 20.93 -2.86 -3.52
CA TYR A 45 20.96 -1.77 -2.55
C TYR A 45 21.62 -2.18 -1.24
N LEU A 46 22.13 -1.19 -0.52
CA LEU A 46 22.50 -1.28 0.89
C LEU A 46 21.33 -0.84 1.75
N LEU A 47 21.21 -1.40 2.95
CA LEU A 47 20.20 -0.94 3.89
C LEU A 47 20.47 0.51 4.29
N ARG A 48 19.43 1.34 4.29
CA ARG A 48 19.54 2.75 4.72
C ARG A 48 20.12 2.83 6.14
N GLY A 49 21.25 3.55 6.28
CA GLY A 49 21.98 3.68 7.54
C GLY A 49 23.18 2.74 7.69
N ALA A 50 23.39 1.81 6.74
CA ALA A 50 24.62 1.04 6.65
C ALA A 50 25.83 1.94 6.29
N PRO A 51 27.07 1.49 6.56
CA PRO A 51 28.28 2.18 6.10
C PRO A 51 28.24 2.47 4.60
N PRO A 52 28.81 3.60 4.14
CA PRO A 52 28.79 3.98 2.75
C PRO A 52 29.48 2.92 1.88
N SER A 53 28.81 2.54 0.80
CA SER A 53 29.34 1.62 -0.20
C SER A 53 30.67 2.11 -0.76
N PRO A 54 31.68 1.23 -0.95
CA PRO A 54 32.81 1.56 -1.80
C PRO A 54 32.41 1.69 -3.28
N TRP A 55 31.22 1.20 -3.67
CA TRP A 55 30.65 1.32 -5.01
C TRP A 55 29.58 2.41 -5.06
N ASN A 56 29.89 3.53 -5.73
CA ASN A 56 28.97 4.65 -5.95
C ASN A 56 27.67 4.28 -6.68
N VAL A 57 27.67 3.16 -7.41
CA VAL A 57 26.51 2.65 -8.14
C VAL A 57 25.48 1.93 -7.26
N ILE A 58 25.87 1.42 -6.07
CA ILE A 58 24.95 0.74 -5.15
C ILE A 58 24.39 1.78 -4.17
N LYS A 59 23.09 2.03 -4.27
CA LYS A 59 22.40 3.05 -3.47
C LYS A 59 21.91 2.48 -2.14
N SER A 60 21.61 3.39 -1.21
CA SER A 60 20.93 3.05 0.05
C SER A 60 19.42 3.04 -0.13
N ALA A 61 18.75 1.94 0.25
CA ALA A 61 17.31 1.82 0.24
C ALA A 61 16.77 1.11 1.49
N SER A 62 15.47 1.27 1.74
CA SER A 62 14.77 0.52 2.79
C SER A 62 14.26 -0.80 2.23
N HIS A 63 14.17 -1.82 3.08
CA HIS A 63 13.44 -3.03 2.75
C HIS A 63 11.97 -2.74 2.47
N ILE A 64 11.39 -3.53 1.57
CA ILE A 64 9.94 -3.61 1.42
C ILE A 64 9.48 -4.70 2.39
N PRO A 65 8.55 -4.39 3.32
CA PRO A 65 8.01 -5.42 4.19
C PRO A 65 7.38 -6.55 3.38
N ALA A 66 7.64 -7.79 3.77
CA ALA A 66 7.08 -8.98 3.11
C ALA A 66 5.55 -9.09 3.27
N ASN A 67 4.98 -8.43 4.28
CA ASN A 67 3.57 -8.50 4.63
C ASN A 67 3.04 -7.08 4.87
N SER A 68 2.04 -6.65 4.09
CA SER A 68 1.41 -5.32 4.25
C SER A 68 0.66 -5.16 5.58
N GLN A 69 0.36 -6.26 6.28
CA GLN A 69 -0.27 -6.28 7.61
C GLN A 69 0.73 -6.25 8.77
N SER A 70 2.04 -6.32 8.48
CA SER A 70 3.07 -6.35 9.52
C SER A 70 3.20 -5.02 10.25
N ASP A 71 3.73 -5.07 11.48
CA ASP A 71 4.04 -3.85 12.24
C ASP A 71 5.11 -2.99 11.55
N GLU A 72 5.98 -3.59 10.72
CA GLU A 72 6.91 -2.86 9.86
C GLU A 72 6.16 -2.01 8.83
N SER A 73 5.18 -2.58 8.13
CA SER A 73 4.34 -1.87 7.17
C SER A 73 3.59 -0.72 7.82
N TYR A 74 2.95 -0.94 8.97
CA TYR A 74 2.22 0.13 9.66
C TYR A 74 3.14 1.20 10.25
N ARG A 75 4.38 0.85 10.66
CA ARG A 75 5.39 1.86 11.02
C ARG A 75 5.77 2.71 9.82
N ASN A 76 5.94 2.11 8.64
CA ASN A 76 6.23 2.84 7.41
C ASN A 76 5.08 3.78 7.02
N ILE A 77 3.83 3.29 7.04
CA ILE A 77 2.63 4.12 6.76
C ILE A 77 2.57 5.33 7.71
N ARG A 78 2.72 5.12 9.02
CA ARG A 78 2.70 6.22 10.00
C ARG A 78 3.83 7.21 9.77
N LYS A 79 5.02 6.73 9.40
CA LYS A 79 6.15 7.59 9.06
C LYS A 79 5.85 8.44 7.82
N TRP A 80 5.29 7.86 6.77
CA TRP A 80 4.92 8.61 5.55
C TRP A 80 3.84 9.65 5.81
N ILE A 81 2.82 9.30 6.61
CA ILE A 81 1.78 10.25 7.05
C ILE A 81 2.43 11.41 7.81
N MET A 82 3.28 11.12 8.79
CA MET A 82 3.99 12.14 9.57
C MET A 82 4.90 13.02 8.71
N GLU A 83 5.63 12.44 7.75
CA GLU A 83 6.45 13.22 6.82
C GLU A 83 5.59 14.13 5.94
N CYS A 84 4.46 13.62 5.44
CA CYS A 84 3.50 14.40 4.66
C CYS A 84 2.96 15.59 5.47
N THR A 85 2.40 15.34 6.66
CA THR A 85 1.73 16.37 7.45
C THR A 85 2.69 17.38 8.08
N MET A 86 3.94 16.99 8.35
CA MET A 86 4.91 17.87 9.04
C MET A 86 5.89 18.56 8.09
N LYS A 87 6.13 18.03 6.88
CA LYS A 87 7.20 18.55 5.99
C LYS A 87 6.71 19.05 4.64
N HIS A 88 5.58 18.56 4.12
CA HIS A 88 5.11 18.98 2.80
C HIS A 88 4.26 20.25 2.91
N GLN A 89 4.69 21.33 2.27
CA GLN A 89 3.98 22.62 2.32
C GLN A 89 2.66 22.62 1.53
N ILE A 90 2.56 21.79 0.50
CA ILE A 90 1.41 21.74 -0.42
C ILE A 90 0.37 20.68 -0.03
N CYS A 91 0.68 19.80 0.93
CA CYS A 91 -0.24 18.77 1.37
C CYS A 91 -1.12 19.33 2.49
N PRO A 92 -2.45 19.27 2.36
CA PRO A 92 -3.32 19.68 3.45
C PRO A 92 -3.18 18.70 4.62
N SER A 93 -3.10 19.20 5.85
CA SER A 93 -3.00 18.31 7.01
C SER A 93 -4.32 17.60 7.31
N ASN A 94 -5.45 18.19 6.91
CA ASN A 94 -6.81 17.69 7.14
C ASN A 94 -7.06 17.28 8.62
N ASP A 95 -6.42 17.96 9.57
CA ASP A 95 -6.55 17.63 11.00
C ASP A 95 -7.91 18.02 11.60
N SER A 96 -8.58 18.99 10.98
CA SER A 96 -9.87 19.53 11.43
C SER A 96 -10.79 19.81 10.23
N THR A 97 -11.10 18.77 9.46
CA THR A 97 -12.08 18.84 8.37
C THR A 97 -13.48 18.54 8.88
N PRO A 98 -14.54 19.21 8.36
CA PRO A 98 -15.92 18.85 8.67
C PRO A 98 -16.16 17.36 8.36
N LEU A 99 -16.73 16.64 9.31
CA LEU A 99 -17.05 15.24 9.09
C LEU A 99 -18.19 15.10 8.07
N PRO A 100 -18.16 14.08 7.20
CA PRO A 100 -19.30 13.73 6.37
C PRO A 100 -20.53 13.43 7.23
N LYS A 101 -21.73 13.62 6.64
CA LYS A 101 -23.03 13.36 7.30
C LYS A 101 -23.06 12.03 8.06
N ARG A 102 -22.44 10.99 7.49
CA ARG A 102 -22.26 9.69 8.12
C ARG A 102 -20.87 9.12 7.90
N LEU A 103 -20.42 8.36 8.88
CA LEU A 103 -19.16 7.62 8.92
C LEU A 103 -19.39 6.25 9.54
N ILE A 104 -18.42 5.36 9.42
CA ILE A 104 -18.36 4.15 10.25
C ILE A 104 -17.44 4.42 11.43
N ASP A 105 -18.01 4.34 12.64
CA ASP A 105 -17.28 4.44 13.90
C ASP A 105 -16.73 3.06 14.30
N ILE A 106 -15.42 3.01 14.56
CA ILE A 106 -14.69 1.77 14.84
C ILE A 106 -14.04 1.79 16.25
N SER A 107 -14.37 2.78 17.08
CA SER A 107 -13.74 3.04 18.40
C SER A 107 -13.79 1.87 19.37
N ASP A 108 -14.85 1.07 19.31
CA ASP A 108 -15.19 0.13 20.37
C ASP A 108 -14.37 -1.18 20.30
N GLY A 109 -13.44 -1.30 19.34
CA GLY A 109 -12.58 -2.46 19.12
C GLY A 109 -13.31 -3.72 18.63
N GLN A 110 -14.64 -3.75 18.76
CA GLN A 110 -15.54 -4.82 18.34
C GLN A 110 -16.15 -4.50 16.96
N ASN A 111 -17.44 -4.75 16.82
CA ASN A 111 -18.22 -4.49 15.64
C ASN A 111 -18.34 -2.97 15.39
N PRO A 112 -18.08 -2.50 14.17
CA PRO A 112 -18.29 -1.11 13.81
C PRO A 112 -19.78 -0.73 13.81
N LYS A 113 -20.07 0.57 13.80
CA LYS A 113 -21.44 1.10 13.68
C LYS A 113 -21.49 2.30 12.75
N LEU A 114 -22.63 2.48 12.09
CA LEU A 114 -22.94 3.69 11.34
C LEU A 114 -23.13 4.85 12.32
N TYR A 115 -22.35 5.89 12.16
CA TYR A 115 -22.36 7.09 12.99
C TYR A 115 -22.84 8.28 12.17
N GLU A 116 -23.81 9.02 12.71
CA GLU A 116 -24.24 10.30 12.16
C GLU A 116 -23.48 11.43 12.85
N SER A 117 -22.80 12.25 12.06
CA SER A 117 -22.11 13.44 12.58
C SER A 117 -23.13 14.50 13.00
N ALA A 118 -22.87 15.20 14.10
CA ALA A 118 -23.59 16.41 14.50
C ALA A 118 -23.03 17.69 13.85
N GLY A 119 -22.22 17.56 12.79
CA GLY A 119 -21.55 18.68 12.12
C GLY A 119 -20.18 19.04 12.73
N GLU A 120 -19.64 18.18 13.59
CA GLU A 120 -18.29 18.32 14.12
C GLU A 120 -17.20 18.13 13.05
N SER A 121 -15.97 18.51 13.42
CA SER A 121 -14.78 18.30 12.60
C SER A 121 -13.88 17.24 13.21
N GLY A 122 -13.14 16.52 12.36
CA GLY A 122 -12.20 15.51 12.83
C GLY A 122 -11.51 14.78 11.69
N ARG A 123 -10.71 13.77 12.05
CA ARG A 123 -9.98 12.95 11.09
C ARG A 123 -10.73 11.67 10.78
N TYR A 124 -10.81 11.35 9.50
CA TYR A 124 -11.39 10.11 9.01
C TYR A 124 -10.61 9.60 7.80
N THR A 125 -10.74 8.31 7.54
CA THR A 125 -10.25 7.68 6.31
C THR A 125 -11.39 7.55 5.31
N ALA A 126 -11.10 7.53 4.01
CA ALA A 126 -12.08 7.18 2.98
C ALA A 126 -11.63 5.92 2.23
N LEU A 127 -12.55 5.00 1.92
CA LEU A 127 -12.26 3.81 1.13
C LEU A 127 -12.69 4.00 -0.32
N SER A 128 -11.71 3.99 -1.24
CA SER A 128 -11.95 3.89 -2.68
C SER A 128 -11.82 2.42 -3.12
N HIS A 129 -12.92 1.84 -3.58
CA HIS A 129 -13.02 0.44 -4.00
C HIS A 129 -14.04 0.27 -5.13
N ARG A 130 -13.99 -0.88 -5.83
CA ARG A 130 -15.03 -1.26 -6.79
C ARG A 130 -16.17 -1.97 -6.09
N TRP A 131 -17.40 -1.66 -6.49
CA TRP A 131 -18.56 -2.39 -6.03
C TRP A 131 -18.57 -3.78 -6.68
N GLY A 132 -18.48 -4.83 -5.85
CA GLY A 132 -18.71 -6.20 -6.29
C GLY A 132 -20.19 -6.50 -6.49
N THR A 133 -20.50 -7.73 -6.92
CA THR A 133 -21.87 -8.20 -7.15
C THR A 133 -22.67 -8.44 -5.87
N SER A 134 -22.03 -8.65 -4.72
CA SER A 134 -22.66 -8.93 -3.43
C SER A 134 -22.15 -8.01 -2.32
N LEU A 135 -22.40 -6.71 -2.46
CA LEU A 135 -21.96 -5.72 -1.47
C LEU A 135 -23.04 -5.44 -0.41
N ILE A 136 -22.64 -5.43 0.86
CA ILE A 136 -23.47 -4.93 1.96
C ILE A 136 -23.76 -3.42 1.78
N LYS A 137 -25.04 -3.03 1.78
CA LYS A 137 -25.48 -1.65 1.52
C LYS A 137 -26.49 -1.13 2.53
N THR A 138 -26.35 0.12 2.96
CA THR A 138 -27.29 0.73 3.91
C THR A 138 -28.57 1.08 3.16
N THR A 139 -29.68 0.65 3.72
CA THR A 139 -31.04 0.90 3.23
C THR A 139 -31.86 1.49 4.35
N LEU A 140 -33.01 2.10 4.03
CA LEU A 140 -33.95 2.62 5.03
C LEU A 140 -34.31 1.53 6.08
N THR A 141 -34.47 0.28 5.63
CA THR A 141 -34.80 -0.85 6.50
C THR A 141 -33.65 -1.32 7.39
N THR A 142 -32.40 -1.17 6.94
CA THR A 142 -31.22 -1.61 7.70
C THR A 142 -30.57 -0.49 8.51
N TYR A 143 -30.98 0.77 8.27
CA TYR A 143 -30.41 1.97 8.87
C TYR A 143 -30.27 1.89 10.40
N THR A 144 -31.39 1.75 11.09
CA THR A 144 -31.45 1.70 12.56
C THR A 144 -30.67 0.52 13.14
N ARG A 145 -30.55 -0.59 12.40
CA ARG A 145 -29.73 -1.73 12.82
C ARG A 145 -28.25 -1.35 12.77
N ARG A 146 -27.82 -0.74 11.66
CA ARG A 146 -26.41 -0.37 11.43
C ARG A 146 -25.92 0.73 12.36
N THR A 147 -26.79 1.63 12.81
CA THR A 147 -26.41 2.64 13.82
C THR A 147 -26.15 2.05 15.19
N ARG A 148 -26.69 0.86 15.47
CA ARG A 148 -26.37 0.09 16.67
C ARG A 148 -25.11 -0.75 16.46
N GLU A 149 -25.08 -1.51 15.37
CA GLU A 149 -24.01 -2.47 15.08
C GLU A 149 -24.03 -2.92 13.62
N ILE A 150 -22.84 -3.10 13.05
CA ILE A 150 -22.58 -3.84 11.82
C ILE A 150 -21.67 -4.99 12.20
N LYS A 151 -22.19 -6.21 12.18
CA LYS A 151 -21.43 -7.40 12.55
C LYS A 151 -20.20 -7.56 11.67
N TRP A 152 -19.06 -7.87 12.28
CA TRP A 152 -17.79 -8.03 11.57
C TRP A 152 -17.88 -9.07 10.46
N GLU A 153 -18.61 -10.15 10.69
CA GLU A 153 -18.79 -11.26 9.76
C GLU A 153 -19.68 -10.90 8.56
N GLU A 154 -20.49 -9.83 8.66
CA GLU A 154 -21.29 -9.30 7.55
C GLU A 154 -20.47 -8.42 6.60
N LEU A 155 -19.27 -7.99 7.03
CA LEU A 155 -18.43 -7.08 6.25
C LEU A 155 -17.63 -7.86 5.20
N PRO A 156 -17.67 -7.44 3.92
CA PRO A 156 -16.75 -7.91 2.90
C PRO A 156 -15.30 -7.71 3.34
N ARG A 157 -14.41 -8.55 2.81
CA ARG A 157 -13.01 -8.58 3.23
C ARG A 157 -12.34 -7.22 3.07
N ILE A 158 -12.64 -6.51 2.00
CA ILE A 158 -12.08 -5.17 1.75
C ILE A 158 -12.49 -4.13 2.81
N PHE A 159 -13.68 -4.25 3.40
CA PHE A 159 -14.15 -3.36 4.47
C PHE A 159 -13.47 -3.71 5.78
N GLN A 160 -13.30 -4.99 6.07
CA GLN A 160 -12.53 -5.46 7.23
C GLN A 160 -11.08 -4.97 7.16
N ASP A 161 -10.45 -5.06 5.98
CA ASP A 161 -9.10 -4.57 5.74
C ASP A 161 -9.03 -3.04 5.93
N ALA A 162 -9.97 -2.28 5.36
CA ALA A 162 -10.02 -0.82 5.50
C ALA A 162 -10.21 -0.36 6.96
N ILE A 163 -11.07 -1.04 7.72
CA ILE A 163 -11.26 -0.78 9.15
C ILE A 163 -9.98 -1.13 9.93
N THR A 164 -9.35 -2.25 9.61
CA THR A 164 -8.09 -2.68 10.24
C THR A 164 -6.98 -1.65 10.01
N ILE A 165 -6.83 -1.18 8.76
CA ILE A 165 -5.87 -0.13 8.41
C ILE A 165 -6.18 1.13 9.21
N THR A 166 -7.44 1.58 9.21
CA THR A 166 -7.90 2.79 9.92
C THR A 166 -7.56 2.73 11.42
N ARG A 167 -7.83 1.59 12.07
CA ARG A 167 -7.44 1.34 13.47
C ARG A 167 -5.93 1.41 13.66
N ARG A 168 -5.16 0.72 12.81
CA ARG A 168 -3.70 0.60 12.91
C ARG A 168 -2.97 1.92 12.67
N VAL A 169 -3.55 2.85 11.91
CA VAL A 169 -3.02 4.21 11.74
C VAL A 169 -3.48 5.19 12.84
N GLY A 170 -4.34 4.75 13.76
CA GLY A 170 -4.77 5.53 14.92
C GLY A 170 -5.97 6.44 14.65
N LEU A 171 -6.84 6.08 13.71
CA LEU A 171 -8.05 6.83 13.37
C LEU A 171 -9.31 6.08 13.81
N ARG A 172 -10.37 6.85 14.06
CA ARG A 172 -11.66 6.35 14.57
C ARG A 172 -12.69 6.09 13.48
N TYR A 173 -12.64 6.88 12.41
CA TYR A 173 -13.71 6.91 11.43
C TYR A 173 -13.21 6.47 10.06
N VAL A 174 -14.01 5.67 9.38
CA VAL A 174 -13.85 5.34 7.96
C VAL A 174 -15.13 5.65 7.20
N TRP A 175 -15.01 6.29 6.05
CA TRP A 175 -16.10 6.52 5.12
C TRP A 175 -16.09 5.44 4.04
N ILE A 176 -17.22 4.76 3.89
CA ILE A 176 -17.46 3.72 2.89
C ILE A 176 -18.82 4.04 2.25
N ASP A 177 -18.83 4.43 0.98
CA ASP A 177 -20.00 4.92 0.25
C ASP A 177 -21.28 4.06 0.43
N SER A 178 -21.16 2.75 0.24
CA SER A 178 -22.24 1.78 0.34
C SER A 178 -22.84 1.67 1.75
N LEU A 179 -22.06 1.99 2.78
CA LEU A 179 -22.51 1.98 4.17
C LEU A 179 -22.94 3.37 4.66
N CYS A 180 -22.28 4.42 4.18
CA CYS A 180 -22.46 5.79 4.64
C CYS A 180 -23.51 6.58 3.83
N ILE A 181 -24.06 6.00 2.76
CA ILE A 181 -25.17 6.55 1.96
C ILE A 181 -26.35 5.57 2.03
N VAL A 182 -27.57 6.08 2.22
CA VAL A 182 -28.78 5.25 2.19
C VAL A 182 -29.15 5.02 0.73
N GLN A 183 -28.91 3.80 0.23
CA GLN A 183 -28.89 3.50 -1.20
C GLN A 183 -30.28 3.47 -1.85
N ASP A 184 -31.33 3.22 -1.07
CA ASP A 184 -32.73 3.21 -1.51
C ASP A 184 -33.49 4.50 -1.18
N ASP A 185 -32.83 5.51 -0.62
CA ASP A 185 -33.36 6.87 -0.45
C ASP A 185 -32.78 7.79 -1.54
N ILE A 186 -33.62 8.11 -2.53
CA ILE A 186 -33.23 8.94 -3.69
C ILE A 186 -32.70 10.31 -3.23
N LYS A 187 -33.31 10.91 -2.21
CA LYS A 187 -32.92 12.24 -1.73
C LYS A 187 -31.56 12.17 -1.05
N ASP A 188 -31.37 11.20 -0.16
CA ASP A 188 -30.08 11.00 0.52
C ASP A 188 -28.96 10.68 -0.49
N TRP A 189 -29.24 9.81 -1.45
CA TRP A 189 -28.28 9.46 -2.50
C TRP A 189 -27.87 10.68 -3.33
N GLN A 190 -28.82 11.53 -3.74
CA GLN A 190 -28.53 12.75 -4.50
C GLN A 190 -27.69 13.74 -3.68
N GLU A 191 -28.03 13.95 -2.41
CA GLU A 191 -27.28 14.84 -1.52
C GLU A 191 -25.84 14.35 -1.30
N GLN A 192 -25.65 13.06 -1.04
CA GLN A 192 -24.33 12.51 -0.71
C GLN A 192 -23.44 12.30 -1.93
N SER A 193 -23.99 11.86 -3.06
CA SER A 193 -23.22 11.70 -4.29
C SER A 193 -22.65 13.04 -4.78
N ALA A 194 -23.41 14.13 -4.65
CA ALA A 194 -22.92 15.48 -4.95
C ALA A 194 -21.77 15.92 -4.04
N GLN A 195 -21.68 15.40 -2.82
CA GLN A 195 -20.61 15.71 -1.85
C GLN A 195 -19.42 14.77 -1.93
N MET A 196 -19.44 13.75 -2.79
CA MET A 196 -18.42 12.70 -2.80
C MET A 196 -17.01 13.25 -3.01
N ALA A 197 -16.84 14.21 -3.93
CA ALA A 197 -15.55 14.87 -4.16
C ALA A 197 -15.02 15.57 -2.90
N SER A 198 -15.86 16.31 -2.18
CA SER A 198 -15.48 16.96 -0.91
C SER A 198 -15.18 15.96 0.20
N ILE A 199 -15.91 14.83 0.25
CA ILE A 199 -15.67 13.78 1.25
C ILE A 199 -14.30 13.13 1.03
N TYR A 200 -13.91 12.83 -0.20
CA TYR A 200 -12.57 12.32 -0.47
C TYR A 200 -11.49 13.37 -0.20
N ALA A 201 -11.70 14.61 -0.65
CA ALA A 201 -10.74 15.71 -0.46
C ALA A 201 -10.53 16.08 1.03
N GLY A 202 -11.57 15.95 1.86
CA GLY A 202 -11.51 16.19 3.30
C GLY A 202 -10.97 15.02 4.13
N SER A 203 -10.77 13.84 3.53
CA SER A 203 -10.23 12.68 4.25
C SER A 203 -8.79 12.92 4.68
N PHE A 204 -8.41 12.42 5.86
CA PHE A 204 -7.04 12.51 6.34
C PHE A 204 -6.12 11.59 5.53
N ILE A 205 -6.61 10.40 5.20
CA ILE A 205 -6.01 9.51 4.20
C ILE A 205 -7.11 8.82 3.40
N THR A 206 -6.87 8.55 2.13
CA THR A 206 -7.72 7.68 1.30
C THR A 206 -7.05 6.32 1.13
N ILE A 207 -7.77 5.25 1.48
CA ILE A 207 -7.37 3.87 1.25
C ILE A 207 -7.84 3.49 -0.15
N ALA A 208 -6.89 3.32 -1.06
CA ALA A 208 -7.14 2.89 -2.43
C ALA A 208 -6.92 1.37 -2.54
N ALA A 209 -7.99 0.60 -2.71
CA ALA A 209 -7.90 -0.86 -2.80
C ALA A 209 -7.52 -1.33 -4.23
N THR A 210 -6.30 -1.00 -4.66
CA THR A 210 -5.89 -1.18 -6.07
C THR A 210 -5.57 -2.63 -6.48
N SER A 211 -5.46 -3.55 -5.54
CA SER A 211 -5.15 -4.97 -5.83
C SER A 211 -6.36 -5.90 -5.79
N SER A 212 -7.55 -5.35 -5.56
CA SER A 212 -8.80 -6.10 -5.44
C SER A 212 -9.68 -5.80 -6.65
N ASP A 213 -10.13 -6.85 -7.33
CA ASP A 213 -11.02 -6.78 -8.49
C ASP A 213 -12.50 -6.80 -8.06
N ASP A 214 -12.79 -7.22 -6.83
CA ASP A 214 -14.11 -7.32 -6.21
C ASP A 214 -14.08 -7.04 -4.70
N SER A 215 -15.24 -6.92 -4.05
CA SER A 215 -15.32 -6.60 -2.62
C SER A 215 -14.86 -7.72 -1.67
N ASP A 216 -14.73 -8.94 -2.18
CA ASP A 216 -14.40 -10.13 -1.38
C ASP A 216 -12.89 -10.43 -1.36
N SER A 217 -12.13 -9.78 -2.25
CA SER A 217 -10.66 -9.84 -2.27
C SER A 217 -10.03 -8.90 -1.23
N THR A 218 -8.89 -9.33 -0.70
CA THR A 218 -8.09 -8.53 0.22
C THR A 218 -7.31 -7.44 -0.53
N CYS A 219 -7.19 -6.26 0.07
CA CYS A 219 -6.28 -5.22 -0.42
C CYS A 219 -4.87 -5.34 0.22
N LEU A 220 -4.65 -6.37 1.02
CA LEU A 220 -3.41 -6.64 1.75
C LEU A 220 -2.65 -7.79 1.09
N SER A 221 -1.35 -7.62 0.90
CA SER A 221 -0.51 -8.55 0.14
C SER A 221 0.60 -9.16 0.99
N PHE A 222 0.96 -10.38 0.59
CA PHE A 222 2.12 -11.10 1.07
C PHE A 222 3.07 -11.31 -0.11
N THR A 223 4.33 -10.99 0.08
CA THR A 223 5.39 -11.19 -0.90
C THR A 223 6.49 -12.01 -0.25
N ASN A 224 6.97 -13.02 -0.96
CA ASN A 224 8.12 -13.79 -0.50
C ASN A 224 9.37 -12.95 -0.70
N ARG A 225 10.04 -12.62 0.40
CA ARG A 225 11.36 -12.00 0.36
C ARG A 225 12.40 -13.12 0.31
N ALA A 226 13.15 -13.17 -0.79
CA ALA A 226 14.38 -13.95 -0.84
C ALA A 226 15.53 -13.07 -0.34
N GLU A 227 16.25 -13.53 0.67
CA GLU A 227 17.47 -12.89 1.16
C GLU A 227 18.64 -13.80 0.85
N ILE A 228 19.54 -13.34 -0.02
CA ILE A 228 20.83 -13.99 -0.23
C ILE A 228 21.88 -13.01 0.30
N PRO A 229 22.33 -13.17 1.55
CA PRO A 229 23.43 -12.36 2.06
C PRO A 229 24.71 -12.74 1.32
N ALA A 230 25.17 -11.86 0.43
CA ALA A 230 26.48 -11.98 -0.18
C ALA A 230 27.41 -10.95 0.49
N PRO A 231 28.40 -11.40 1.29
CA PRO A 231 29.40 -10.47 1.84
C PRO A 231 30.29 -9.99 0.70
N LEU A 232 30.26 -8.70 0.40
CA LEU A 232 31.19 -8.08 -0.54
C LEU A 232 32.00 -7.03 0.21
N ASN A 233 33.29 -7.31 0.45
CA ASN A 233 34.21 -6.43 1.17
C ASN A 233 33.60 -5.86 2.46
N SER A 234 33.10 -6.73 3.36
CA SER A 234 32.44 -6.39 4.65
C SER A 234 31.08 -5.68 4.57
N HIS A 235 30.49 -5.50 3.39
CA HIS A 235 29.16 -4.93 3.22
C HIS A 235 28.13 -6.02 2.91
N GLN A 236 26.96 -5.94 3.54
CA GLN A 236 25.82 -6.80 3.22
C GLN A 236 24.98 -6.12 2.14
N ILE A 237 25.00 -6.68 0.93
CA ILE A 237 24.24 -6.17 -0.21
C ILE A 237 22.93 -6.96 -0.31
N PHE A 238 21.85 -6.25 -0.65
CA PHE A 238 20.53 -6.82 -0.88
C PHE A 238 20.12 -6.62 -2.34
N ALA A 239 19.29 -7.54 -2.84
CA ALA A 239 18.68 -7.44 -4.15
C ALA A 239 17.15 -7.58 -4.03
N ARG A 240 16.41 -6.86 -4.87
CA ARG A 240 14.95 -7.00 -5.01
C ARG A 240 14.54 -6.80 -6.46
N LYS A 241 13.34 -7.24 -6.85
CA LYS A 241 12.77 -6.83 -8.14
C LYS A 241 12.63 -5.30 -8.16
N GLN A 242 13.07 -4.65 -9.24
CA GLN A 242 13.02 -3.19 -9.36
C GLN A 242 11.61 -2.67 -9.10
N ILE A 243 11.47 -1.72 -8.17
CA ILE A 243 10.20 -1.05 -7.92
C ILE A 243 10.04 0.05 -8.97
N LYS A 244 9.09 -0.12 -9.88
CA LYS A 244 8.78 0.92 -10.86
C LYS A 244 7.78 1.91 -10.27
N HIS A 245 8.29 2.96 -9.64
CA HIS A 245 7.46 4.05 -9.11
C HIS A 245 6.94 5.00 -10.19
N GLU A 246 7.61 5.06 -11.34
CA GLU A 246 7.30 5.95 -12.47
C GLU A 246 5.86 5.76 -12.98
N HIS A 247 5.34 4.52 -12.94
CA HIS A 247 3.97 4.23 -13.35
C HIS A 247 2.91 4.87 -12.45
N MET A 248 3.21 5.35 -11.24
CA MET A 248 2.19 5.96 -10.37
C MET A 248 2.00 7.47 -10.59
N PHE A 249 3.00 8.19 -11.10
CA PHE A 249 2.96 9.67 -11.14
C PHE A 249 3.53 10.29 -12.43
N ASN A 250 4.26 9.52 -13.24
CA ASN A 250 4.87 10.01 -14.49
C ASN A 250 4.72 8.97 -15.60
N SER A 251 3.54 8.94 -16.22
CA SER A 251 3.39 8.34 -17.53
C SER A 251 2.54 9.27 -18.39
N ARG A 252 3.16 9.80 -19.45
CA ARG A 252 2.47 10.51 -20.52
C ARG A 252 1.73 9.56 -21.46
N MET A 253 1.71 8.24 -21.23
CA MET A 253 1.12 7.28 -22.17
C MET A 253 0.61 6.02 -21.46
N SER A 254 -0.69 5.77 -21.60
CA SER A 254 -1.52 4.62 -21.17
C SER A 254 -2.26 4.72 -19.82
N ASP A 255 -3.54 4.35 -19.85
CA ASP A 255 -4.52 4.30 -18.74
C ASP A 255 -4.11 3.43 -17.54
N VAL A 256 -2.99 2.72 -17.64
CA VAL A 256 -2.43 1.89 -16.56
C VAL A 256 -1.73 2.73 -15.48
N ALA A 257 -1.42 4.00 -15.78
CA ALA A 257 -0.67 4.88 -14.89
C ALA A 257 -1.49 5.49 -13.74
N TYR A 258 -2.81 5.35 -13.81
CA TYR A 258 -3.70 5.87 -12.78
C TYR A 258 -4.70 4.80 -12.39
N PRO A 259 -4.28 3.81 -11.59
CA PRO A 259 -5.17 2.72 -11.19
C PRO A 259 -6.41 3.21 -10.46
N LEU A 260 -6.45 4.44 -9.94
CA LEU A 260 -7.66 5.06 -9.39
C LEU A 260 -8.57 5.70 -10.45
N PHE A 261 -8.02 6.28 -11.52
CA PHE A 261 -8.79 6.95 -12.58
C PHE A 261 -9.25 5.98 -13.68
N SER A 262 -8.54 4.88 -13.92
CA SER A 262 -8.97 3.82 -14.86
C SER A 262 -10.01 2.85 -14.28
N ARG A 263 -10.58 3.18 -13.11
CA ARG A 263 -11.62 2.39 -12.43
C ARG A 263 -13.01 2.99 -12.49
N ALA A 264 -13.15 4.20 -13.02
CA ALA A 264 -14.43 4.86 -13.23
C ALA A 264 -15.27 4.15 -14.29
#